data_AF-A0A8T4GA52-F1
#
_entry.id   AF-A0A8T4GA52-F1
#
_cell.length_a   1.000
_cell.length_b   1.000
_cell.length_c   1.000
_cell.angle_alpha   90.00
_cell.angle_beta   90.00
_cell.angle_gamma   90.00
#
_symmetry.space_group_name_H-M   'P 1'
#
loop_
_entity.id
_entity.type
_entity.pdbx_description
1 polymer ?
#
loop_
_entity_poly.entity_id
_entity_poly.type
_entity_poly.pdbx_seq_one_letter_code
_entity_poly.pdbx_strand_id
1 'polypeptide(L)'
;MRGFLVVGNKAVTEPFSLNDLPGAGRMDVLCRCTSQALFISHGIRKDVEVYLLLLGPPEPPKVVLVKGNEVKRMSPDERNVAGHIRKALSIESGKRWKKVHSGVYVSKKGLEELLEELSNSYSLVYLKEDGVNISKAKLPSNPLFILGDHEGLTEEQEEVVRNYVTLKLSLSPLSLLAEQCIVIVHYELDKPTYSSEIS
;
A
#
# COMPACT_ATOMS: atom_id res chain seq x y z
N MET A 1 8.05 7.00 9.93
CA MET A 1 7.66 5.71 9.32
C MET A 1 6.27 5.88 8.75
N ARG A 2 6.07 5.54 7.49
CA ARG A 2 4.81 5.66 6.75
C ARG A 2 4.48 4.30 6.14
N GLY A 3 3.25 3.84 6.29
CA GLY A 3 2.78 2.60 5.69
C GLY A 3 1.75 2.88 4.60
N PHE A 4 1.70 2.02 3.59
CA PHE A 4 0.58 1.96 2.64
C PHE A 4 0.11 0.54 2.50
N LEU A 5 -1.20 0.31 2.64
CA LEU A 5 -1.85 -0.96 2.33
C LEU A 5 -2.75 -0.76 1.11
N VAL A 6 -2.35 -1.32 -0.01
CA VAL A 6 -3.14 -1.32 -1.25
C VAL A 6 -3.87 -2.65 -1.38
N VAL A 7 -5.20 -2.61 -1.42
CA VAL A 7 -6.06 -3.78 -1.57
C VAL A 7 -6.37 -4.00 -3.05
N GLY A 8 -5.73 -5.01 -3.65
CA GLY A 8 -5.97 -5.47 -5.01
C GLY A 8 -6.97 -6.61 -5.04
N ASN A 9 -8.24 -6.29 -5.26
CA ASN A 9 -9.36 -7.25 -5.26
C ASN A 9 -9.22 -8.32 -6.33
N LYS A 10 -8.72 -7.93 -7.50
CA LYS A 10 -8.58 -8.83 -8.65
C LYS A 10 -7.14 -9.27 -8.90
N ALA A 11 -6.17 -8.68 -8.21
CA ALA A 11 -4.75 -8.92 -8.44
C ALA A 11 -4.40 -10.39 -8.23
N VAL A 12 -3.86 -11.03 -9.27
CA VAL A 12 -3.61 -12.48 -9.28
C VAL A 12 -2.59 -12.88 -8.21
N THR A 13 -2.73 -14.10 -7.71
CA THR A 13 -1.94 -14.63 -6.58
C THR A 13 -0.93 -15.69 -7.01
N GLU A 14 -0.61 -15.77 -8.31
CA GLU A 14 0.41 -16.64 -8.88
C GLU A 14 1.32 -15.85 -9.84
N PRO A 15 2.49 -16.40 -10.27
CA PRO A 15 3.32 -15.76 -11.27
C PRO A 15 2.57 -15.47 -12.58
N PHE A 16 2.72 -14.24 -13.09
CA PHE A 16 1.93 -13.74 -14.22
C PHE A 16 2.80 -13.20 -15.37
N SER A 17 2.15 -12.86 -16.49
CA SER A 17 2.81 -12.26 -17.67
C SER A 17 3.19 -10.80 -17.41
N LEU A 18 4.47 -10.45 -17.62
CA LEU A 18 4.93 -9.05 -17.52
C LEU A 18 4.54 -8.19 -18.72
N ASN A 19 3.98 -8.79 -19.77
CA ASN A 19 3.52 -8.07 -20.95
C ASN A 19 2.04 -7.69 -20.86
N ASP A 20 1.32 -8.14 -19.83
CA ASP A 20 -0.09 -7.82 -19.61
C ASP A 20 -0.40 -7.64 -18.12
N LEU A 21 0.15 -6.55 -17.54
CA LEU A 21 -0.08 -6.21 -16.14
C LEU A 21 -1.56 -5.88 -15.84
N PRO A 22 -2.31 -5.19 -16.72
CA PRO A 22 -3.73 -4.97 -16.51
C PRO A 22 -4.54 -6.28 -16.52
N GLY A 23 -4.23 -7.22 -17.41
CA GLY A 23 -4.87 -8.54 -17.47
C GLY A 23 -4.55 -9.44 -16.30
N ALA A 24 -3.42 -9.21 -15.60
CA ALA A 24 -3.07 -9.86 -14.33
C ALA A 24 -3.87 -9.32 -13.11
N GLY A 25 -5.13 -8.93 -13.34
CA GLY A 25 -6.00 -8.43 -12.28
C GLY A 25 -5.69 -7.02 -11.83
N ARG A 26 -5.39 -6.12 -12.78
CA ARG A 26 -4.95 -4.74 -12.52
C ARG A 26 -3.66 -4.64 -11.71
N MET A 27 -2.71 -5.55 -11.94
CA MET A 27 -1.40 -5.52 -11.30
C MET A 27 -0.64 -4.21 -11.60
N ASP A 28 -0.94 -3.57 -12.74
CA ASP A 28 -0.44 -2.24 -13.11
C ASP A 28 -0.71 -1.19 -12.01
N VAL A 29 -1.90 -1.22 -11.38
CA VAL A 29 -2.27 -0.31 -10.29
C VAL A 29 -1.36 -0.51 -9.07
N LEU A 30 -1.16 -1.76 -8.65
CA LEU A 30 -0.28 -2.10 -7.52
C LEU A 30 1.17 -1.70 -7.80
N CYS A 31 1.61 -1.85 -9.05
CA CYS A 31 2.95 -1.44 -9.48
C CYS A 31 3.13 0.08 -9.39
N ARG A 32 2.19 0.87 -9.92
CA ARG A 32 2.21 2.33 -9.81
C ARG A 32 2.14 2.79 -8.36
N CYS A 33 1.28 2.19 -7.55
CA CYS A 33 1.19 2.52 -6.12
C CYS A 33 2.52 2.27 -5.39
N THR A 34 3.13 1.11 -5.60
CA THR A 34 4.44 0.78 -5.01
C THR A 34 5.51 1.76 -5.46
N SER A 35 5.51 2.13 -6.75
CA SER A 35 6.44 3.10 -7.29
C SER A 35 6.28 4.48 -6.64
N GLN A 36 5.06 5.02 -6.59
CA GLN A 36 4.78 6.33 -6.00
C GLN A 36 4.97 6.39 -4.47
N ALA A 37 4.83 5.25 -3.78
CA ALA A 37 5.10 5.18 -2.34
C ALA A 37 6.61 5.22 -2.03
N LEU A 38 7.43 4.60 -2.88
CA LEU A 38 8.85 4.42 -2.57
C LEU A 38 9.74 5.48 -3.20
N PHE A 39 9.54 5.84 -4.46
CA PHE A 39 10.54 6.59 -5.22
C PHE A 39 10.37 8.11 -5.13
N ILE A 40 11.52 8.78 -5.10
CA ILE A 40 11.71 10.22 -5.29
C ILE A 40 12.86 10.43 -6.29
N SER A 41 13.16 11.67 -6.66
CA SER A 41 14.14 12.00 -7.71
C SER A 41 15.49 11.29 -7.58
N HIS A 42 16.01 11.17 -6.36
CA HIS A 42 17.35 10.61 -6.10
C HIS A 42 17.35 9.39 -5.19
N GLY A 43 16.25 8.64 -5.13
CA GLY A 43 16.27 7.34 -4.44
C GLY A 43 14.93 6.87 -3.92
N ILE A 44 14.99 6.18 -2.78
CA ILE A 44 13.87 5.52 -2.13
C ILE A 44 13.66 6.14 -0.75
N ARG A 45 12.41 6.45 -0.41
CA ARG A 45 11.98 6.83 0.95
C ARG A 45 12.24 5.67 1.90
N LYS A 46 13.26 5.82 2.76
CA LYS A 46 13.76 4.74 3.63
C LYS A 46 12.81 4.42 4.78
N ASP A 47 11.92 5.33 5.11
CA ASP A 47 10.93 5.21 6.17
C ASP A 47 9.54 4.80 5.66
N VAL A 48 9.45 4.19 4.47
CA VAL A 48 8.20 3.71 3.88
C VAL A 48 8.16 2.19 3.80
N GLU A 49 7.02 1.62 4.19
CA GLU A 49 6.67 0.22 3.93
C GLU A 49 5.39 0.14 3.08
N VAL A 50 5.41 -0.71 2.05
CA VAL A 50 4.28 -0.93 1.14
C VAL A 50 3.80 -2.36 1.29
N TYR A 51 2.52 -2.52 1.62
CA TYR A 51 1.79 -3.77 1.72
C TYR A 51 0.82 -3.84 0.55
N LEU A 52 0.91 -4.92 -0.22
CA LEU A 52 0.02 -5.19 -1.34
C LEU A 52 -0.78 -6.43 -0.96
N LEU A 53 -2.08 -6.28 -0.70
CA LEU A 53 -2.98 -7.42 -0.47
C LEU A 53 -3.58 -7.84 -1.81
N LEU A 54 -3.32 -9.07 -2.23
CA LEU A 54 -3.76 -9.65 -3.49
C LEU A 54 -4.85 -10.70 -3.21
N LEU A 55 -6.04 -10.45 -3.76
CA LEU A 55 -7.24 -11.27 -3.52
C LEU A 55 -7.76 -11.97 -4.79
N GLY A 56 -7.06 -11.83 -5.92
CA GLY A 56 -7.39 -12.51 -7.16
C GLY A 56 -7.02 -14.00 -7.16
N PRO A 57 -7.54 -14.76 -8.14
CA PRO A 57 -7.23 -16.17 -8.31
C PRO A 57 -5.73 -16.42 -8.59
N PRO A 58 -5.23 -17.66 -8.44
CA PRO A 58 -5.95 -18.88 -8.04
C PRO A 58 -5.89 -19.19 -6.53
N GLU A 59 -4.95 -18.61 -5.79
CA GLU A 59 -4.70 -18.92 -4.38
C GLU A 59 -4.76 -17.67 -3.47
N PRO A 60 -5.87 -16.91 -3.44
CA PRO A 60 -6.01 -15.82 -2.49
C PRO A 60 -6.20 -16.32 -1.05
N PRO A 61 -5.80 -15.53 -0.04
CA PRO A 61 -5.09 -14.27 -0.13
C PRO A 61 -3.55 -14.47 -0.16
N LYS A 62 -2.85 -13.54 -0.83
CA LYS A 62 -1.40 -13.33 -0.62
C LYS A 62 -1.14 -11.86 -0.34
N VAL A 63 -0.17 -11.57 0.51
CA VAL A 63 0.30 -10.20 0.75
C VAL A 63 1.79 -10.11 0.47
N VAL A 64 2.19 -9.09 -0.27
CA VAL A 64 3.59 -8.74 -0.52
C VAL A 64 3.93 -7.49 0.27
N LEU A 65 5.02 -7.55 1.03
CA LEU A 65 5.58 -6.42 1.76
C LEU A 65 6.89 -5.98 1.11
N VAL A 66 6.98 -4.69 0.80
CA VAL A 66 8.20 -4.03 0.33
C VAL A 66 8.66 -3.00 1.36
N LYS A 67 9.88 -3.17 1.88
CA LYS A 67 10.50 -2.27 2.86
C LYS A 67 11.49 -1.31 2.20
N GLY A 68 11.24 -0.01 2.26
CA GLY A 68 12.06 1.02 1.59
C GLY A 68 13.51 1.10 2.10
N ASN A 69 13.75 0.87 3.39
CA ASN A 69 15.09 0.80 3.99
C ASN A 69 15.93 -0.40 3.51
N GLU A 70 15.31 -1.49 3.06
CA GLU A 70 16.00 -2.74 2.74
C GLU A 70 16.03 -3.09 1.24
N VAL A 71 15.05 -2.63 0.48
CA VAL A 71 14.87 -3.04 -0.92
C VAL A 71 16.05 -2.59 -1.78
N LYS A 72 16.48 -3.48 -2.68
CA LYS A 72 17.59 -3.26 -3.62
C LYS A 72 17.18 -3.68 -5.02
N ARG A 73 17.73 -3.02 -6.05
CA ARG A 73 17.52 -3.30 -7.48
C ARG A 73 16.06 -3.15 -7.95
N MET A 74 15.27 -2.37 -7.21
CA MET A 74 13.95 -1.94 -7.63
C MET A 74 14.06 -0.58 -8.30
N SER A 75 13.34 -0.40 -9.41
CA SER A 75 13.23 0.83 -10.20
C SER A 75 11.76 1.26 -10.28
N PRO A 76 11.47 2.55 -10.54
CA PRO A 76 10.10 3.08 -10.49
C PRO A 76 9.19 2.63 -11.65
N ASP A 77 9.72 1.97 -12.67
CA ASP A 77 8.92 1.50 -13.80
C ASP A 77 8.06 0.27 -13.43
N GLU A 78 6.85 0.21 -13.98
CA GLU A 78 5.87 -0.84 -13.63
C GLU A 78 6.40 -2.25 -13.86
N ARG A 79 7.17 -2.47 -14.94
CA ARG A 79 7.68 -3.79 -15.31
C ARG A 79 8.71 -4.30 -14.29
N ASN A 80 9.58 -3.42 -13.79
CA ASN A 80 10.54 -3.77 -12.74
C ASN A 80 9.83 -4.12 -11.43
N VAL A 81 8.89 -3.29 -10.97
CA VAL A 81 8.09 -3.55 -9.77
C VAL A 81 7.30 -4.86 -9.91
N ALA A 82 6.64 -5.08 -11.05
CA ALA A 82 5.93 -6.31 -11.36
C ALA A 82 6.85 -7.54 -11.31
N GLY A 83 8.11 -7.41 -11.74
CA GLY A 83 9.12 -8.47 -11.63
C GLY A 83 9.38 -8.90 -10.17
N HIS A 84 9.41 -7.94 -9.24
CA HIS A 84 9.54 -8.22 -7.81
C HIS A 84 8.29 -8.89 -7.23
N ILE A 85 7.10 -8.40 -7.56
CA ILE A 85 5.83 -8.99 -7.13
C ILE A 85 5.70 -10.42 -7.67
N ARG A 86 5.94 -10.62 -8.97
CA ARG A 86 5.91 -11.94 -9.61
C ARG A 86 6.85 -12.94 -8.94
N LYS A 87 8.06 -12.50 -8.56
CA LYS A 87 9.02 -13.33 -7.81
C LYS A 87 8.54 -13.62 -6.40
N ALA A 88 7.84 -12.70 -5.74
CA ALA A 88 7.24 -12.96 -4.44
C ALA A 88 6.13 -14.02 -4.53
N LEU A 89 5.29 -13.96 -5.58
CA LEU A 89 4.18 -14.89 -5.80
C LEU A 89 4.64 -16.30 -6.22
N SER A 90 5.88 -16.48 -6.70
CA SER A 90 6.45 -17.80 -6.98
C SER A 90 6.98 -18.52 -5.73
N ILE A 91 6.97 -17.87 -4.56
CA ILE A 91 7.45 -18.45 -3.31
C ILE A 91 6.27 -19.02 -2.54
N GLU A 92 6.35 -20.31 -2.20
CA GLU A 92 5.42 -20.93 -1.26
C GLU A 92 5.59 -20.32 0.14
N SER A 93 4.49 -19.84 0.72
CA SER A 93 4.47 -19.19 2.03
C SER A 93 3.23 -19.58 2.84
N GLY A 94 3.35 -19.54 4.17
CA GLY A 94 2.21 -19.60 5.10
C GLY A 94 1.85 -18.21 5.63
N LYS A 95 1.24 -18.15 6.83
CA LYS A 95 0.84 -16.89 7.50
C LYS A 95 2.03 -16.05 8.01
N ARG A 96 3.19 -16.68 8.25
CA ARG A 96 4.42 -15.98 8.66
C ARG A 96 5.06 -15.29 7.46
N TRP A 97 5.65 -14.10 7.69
CA TRP A 97 6.43 -13.40 6.67
C TRP A 97 7.62 -14.23 6.23
N LYS A 98 7.70 -14.53 4.94
CA LYS A 98 8.84 -15.21 4.31
C LYS A 98 9.61 -14.23 3.45
N LYS A 99 10.91 -14.13 3.67
CA LYS A 99 11.79 -13.28 2.87
C LYS A 99 11.94 -13.86 1.46
N VAL A 100 11.69 -13.04 0.45
CA VAL A 100 11.86 -13.39 -0.97
C VAL A 100 13.27 -12.98 -1.43
N HIS A 101 13.65 -11.74 -1.12
CA HIS A 101 15.01 -11.20 -1.25
C HIS A 101 15.11 -9.90 -0.43
N SER A 102 16.19 -9.12 -0.58
CA SER A 102 16.37 -7.85 0.13
C SER A 102 15.14 -6.95 0.02
N GLY A 103 14.53 -6.64 1.17
CA GLY A 103 13.38 -5.76 1.32
C GLY A 103 12.06 -6.25 0.73
N VAL A 104 11.93 -7.49 0.27
CA VAL A 104 10.67 -8.04 -0.25
C VAL A 104 10.31 -9.33 0.48
N TYR A 105 9.09 -9.35 0.99
CA TYR A 105 8.54 -10.43 1.81
C TYR A 105 7.16 -10.82 1.32
N VAL A 106 6.76 -12.06 1.58
CA VAL A 106 5.43 -12.59 1.21
C VAL A 106 4.81 -13.36 2.37
N SER A 107 3.48 -13.32 2.50
CA SER A 107 2.72 -14.21 3.38
C SER A 107 1.31 -14.48 2.83
N LYS A 108 0.59 -15.44 3.42
CA LYS A 108 -0.82 -15.78 3.09
C LYS A 108 -1.83 -15.14 4.07
N LYS A 109 -1.54 -13.94 4.59
CA LYS A 109 -2.46 -13.22 5.49
C LYS A 109 -3.66 -12.66 4.73
N GLY A 110 -4.84 -12.76 5.33
CA GLY A 110 -6.04 -12.05 4.90
C GLY A 110 -6.04 -10.59 5.37
N LEU A 111 -7.10 -9.84 5.02
CA LEU A 111 -7.23 -8.43 5.41
C LEU A 111 -7.25 -8.26 6.93
N GLU A 112 -8.15 -8.96 7.63
CA GLU A 112 -8.32 -8.83 9.08
C GLU A 112 -7.04 -9.18 9.86
N GLU A 113 -6.45 -10.35 9.59
CA GLU A 113 -5.18 -10.78 10.19
C GLU A 113 -4.04 -9.77 9.94
N LEU A 114 -4.02 -9.15 8.75
CA LEU A 114 -3.02 -8.16 8.40
C LEU A 114 -3.26 -6.84 9.18
N LEU A 115 -4.50 -6.36 9.26
CA LEU A 115 -4.81 -5.14 10.01
C LEU A 115 -4.57 -5.31 11.51
N GLU A 116 -4.89 -6.48 12.07
CA GLU A 116 -4.56 -6.82 13.46
C GLU A 116 -3.05 -6.71 13.70
N GLU A 117 -2.22 -7.34 12.85
CA GLU A 117 -0.77 -7.24 12.96
C GLU A 117 -0.28 -5.78 12.86
N LEU A 118 -0.75 -5.05 11.85
CA LEU A 118 -0.31 -3.69 11.54
C LEU A 118 -0.73 -2.67 12.59
N SER A 119 -1.89 -2.87 13.24
CA SER A 119 -2.38 -2.00 14.31
C SER A 119 -1.43 -1.92 15.51
N ASN A 120 -0.55 -2.90 15.69
CA ASN A 120 0.48 -2.89 16.74
C ASN A 120 1.63 -1.91 16.46
N SER A 121 1.83 -1.52 15.20
CA SER A 121 2.98 -0.70 14.76
C SER A 121 2.59 0.61 14.08
N TYR A 122 1.35 0.73 13.61
CA TYR A 122 0.83 1.86 12.85
C TYR A 122 -0.50 2.35 13.41
N SER A 123 -0.73 3.67 13.29
CA SER A 123 -2.08 4.22 13.36
C SER A 123 -2.74 4.09 11.99
N LEU A 124 -3.79 3.28 11.90
CA LEU A 124 -4.43 2.92 10.64
C LEU A 124 -5.40 4.02 10.20
N VAL A 125 -5.27 4.45 8.94
CA VAL A 125 -6.03 5.54 8.34
C VAL A 125 -6.65 5.04 7.04
N TYR A 126 -7.97 5.16 6.90
CA TYR A 126 -8.66 4.83 5.65
C TYR A 126 -8.73 6.04 4.73
N LEU A 127 -8.33 5.90 3.46
CA LEU A 127 -8.51 6.92 2.44
C LEU A 127 -9.80 6.65 1.65
N LYS A 128 -10.77 7.57 1.76
CA LYS A 128 -12.05 7.52 1.02
C LYS A 128 -12.59 8.93 0.82
N GLU A 129 -13.26 9.16 -0.32
CA GLU A 129 -13.73 10.47 -0.76
C GLU A 129 -14.67 11.15 0.23
N ASP A 130 -15.44 10.37 1.00
CA ASP A 130 -16.38 10.81 2.02
C ASP A 130 -15.74 11.00 3.42
N GLY A 131 -14.41 10.95 3.50
CA GLY A 131 -13.64 11.22 4.72
C GLY A 131 -13.45 12.71 5.02
N VAL A 132 -12.86 13.00 6.19
CA VAL A 132 -12.45 14.37 6.55
C VAL A 132 -11.30 14.79 5.65
N ASN A 133 -11.35 16.01 5.09
CA ASN A 133 -10.25 16.50 4.26
C ASN A 133 -8.91 16.45 5.01
N ILE A 134 -7.89 15.82 4.42
CA ILE A 134 -6.57 15.61 5.03
C ILE A 134 -5.92 16.90 5.55
N SER A 135 -6.11 18.03 4.85
CA SER A 135 -5.55 19.32 5.26
C SER A 135 -6.11 19.85 6.59
N LYS A 136 -7.24 19.31 7.06
CA LYS A 136 -7.90 19.68 8.32
C LYS A 136 -7.69 18.65 9.43
N ALA A 137 -7.07 17.51 9.12
CA ALA A 137 -6.90 16.41 10.04
C ALA A 137 -5.52 16.46 10.71
N LYS A 138 -5.48 16.10 12.00
CA LYS A 138 -4.21 15.85 12.69
C LYS A 138 -3.74 14.43 12.36
N LEU A 139 -2.71 14.31 11.54
CA LEU A 139 -2.15 13.02 11.17
C LEU A 139 -1.35 12.40 12.33
N PRO A 140 -1.43 11.07 12.54
CA PRO A 140 -0.62 10.39 13.55
C PRO A 140 0.86 10.36 13.13
N SER A 141 1.75 10.07 14.08
CA SER A 141 3.21 10.07 13.84
C SER A 141 3.71 8.87 13.03
N ASN A 142 2.98 7.76 13.06
CA ASN A 142 3.26 6.50 12.36
C ASN A 142 2.03 6.04 11.55
N PRO A 143 1.58 6.81 10.55
CA PRO A 143 0.37 6.48 9.81
C PRO A 143 0.60 5.28 8.87
N LEU A 144 -0.41 4.42 8.74
CA LEU A 144 -0.55 3.52 7.60
C LEU A 144 -1.86 3.78 6.89
N PHE A 145 -1.77 4.13 5.61
CA PHE A 145 -2.89 4.49 4.79
C PHE A 145 -3.42 3.28 4.02
N ILE A 146 -4.70 2.99 4.21
CA ILE A 146 -5.42 1.90 3.55
C ILE A 146 -6.16 2.49 2.35
N LEU A 147 -5.99 1.89 1.18
CA LEU A 147 -6.66 2.29 -0.05
C LEU A 147 -6.98 1.09 -0.93
N GLY A 148 -8.09 1.17 -1.66
CA GLY A 148 -8.48 0.16 -2.64
C GLY A 148 -7.80 0.34 -3.98
N ASP A 149 -7.97 -0.66 -4.85
CA ASP A 149 -7.63 -0.57 -6.26
C ASP A 149 -8.70 0.24 -7.04
N HIS A 150 -8.80 0.03 -8.36
CA HIS A 150 -9.79 0.66 -9.23
C HIS A 150 -11.27 0.49 -8.84
N GLU A 151 -11.62 -0.49 -8.00
CA GLU A 151 -12.99 -0.76 -7.56
C GLU A 151 -13.26 -0.29 -6.12
N GLY A 152 -12.22 0.13 -5.39
CA GLY A 152 -12.32 0.44 -3.96
C GLY A 152 -12.42 -0.82 -3.08
N LEU A 153 -12.68 -0.62 -1.79
CA LEU A 153 -12.96 -1.73 -0.87
C LEU A 153 -14.43 -2.16 -0.99
N THR A 154 -14.71 -3.45 -0.86
CA THR A 154 -16.09 -3.95 -0.76
C THR A 154 -16.70 -3.56 0.60
N GLU A 155 -18.03 -3.62 0.73
CA GLU A 155 -18.71 -3.29 1.98
C GLU A 155 -18.20 -4.14 3.16
N GLU A 156 -17.95 -5.44 2.94
CA GLU A 156 -17.40 -6.36 3.95
C GLU A 156 -15.96 -6.00 4.32
N GLN A 157 -15.14 -5.60 3.34
CA GLN A 157 -13.78 -5.13 3.62
C GLN A 157 -13.79 -3.82 4.41
N GLU A 158 -14.73 -2.92 4.11
CA GLU A 158 -14.89 -1.69 4.88
C GLU A 158 -15.38 -1.96 6.30
N GLU A 159 -16.23 -2.96 6.53
CA GLU A 159 -16.61 -3.41 7.88
C GLU A 159 -15.39 -3.84 8.68
N VAL A 160 -14.52 -4.67 8.08
CA VAL A 160 -13.26 -5.08 8.71
C VAL A 160 -12.39 -3.86 8.99
N VAL A 161 -12.16 -2.98 8.02
CA VAL A 161 -11.32 -1.78 8.17
C VAL A 161 -11.84 -0.86 9.27
N ARG A 162 -13.16 -0.67 9.39
CA ARG A 162 -13.79 0.17 10.41
C ARG A 162 -13.45 -0.24 11.84
N ASN A 163 -13.17 -1.52 12.09
CA ASN A 163 -12.80 -2.01 13.41
C ASN A 163 -11.39 -1.59 13.86
N TYR A 164 -10.53 -1.15 12.94
CA TYR A 164 -9.12 -0.86 13.21
C TYR A 164 -8.70 0.58 12.95
N VAL A 165 -9.42 1.30 12.08
CA VAL A 165 -8.99 2.65 11.67
C VAL A 165 -9.34 3.71 12.71
N THR A 166 -8.39 4.62 12.92
CA THR A 166 -8.59 5.79 13.79
C THR A 166 -9.15 6.99 13.04
N LEU A 167 -8.96 7.04 11.72
CA LEU A 167 -9.36 8.15 10.85
C LEU A 167 -9.82 7.65 9.48
N LYS A 168 -10.82 8.34 8.91
CA LYS A 168 -11.20 8.25 7.50
C LYS A 168 -10.96 9.61 6.83
N LEU A 169 -10.08 9.68 5.84
CA LEU A 169 -9.63 10.92 5.23
C LEU A 169 -9.95 10.98 3.74
N SER A 170 -10.33 12.17 3.29
CA SER A 170 -10.50 12.53 1.88
C SER A 170 -9.32 13.40 1.43
N LEU A 171 -8.84 13.15 0.21
CA LEU A 171 -7.68 13.84 -0.37
C LEU A 171 -8.06 14.85 -1.45
N SER A 172 -9.23 14.68 -2.05
CA SER A 172 -9.67 15.41 -3.24
C SER A 172 -11.19 15.36 -3.34
N PRO A 173 -11.86 16.39 -3.89
CA PRO A 173 -13.27 16.33 -4.22
C PRO A 173 -13.56 15.39 -5.41
N LEU A 174 -12.54 15.02 -6.18
CA LEU A 174 -12.63 14.04 -7.27
C LEU A 174 -12.17 12.67 -6.79
N SER A 175 -12.79 11.62 -7.33
CA SER A 175 -12.27 10.25 -7.19
C SER A 175 -10.99 10.11 -8.01
N LEU A 176 -9.91 9.66 -7.35
CA LEU A 176 -8.56 9.63 -7.88
C LEU A 176 -8.07 8.21 -8.13
N LEU A 177 -7.02 8.07 -8.93
CA LEU A 177 -6.28 6.82 -8.99
C LEU A 177 -5.55 6.57 -7.67
N ALA A 178 -5.43 5.31 -7.27
CA ALA A 178 -4.81 4.91 -6.00
C ALA A 178 -3.39 5.47 -5.82
N GLU A 179 -2.58 5.50 -6.88
CA GLU A 179 -1.23 6.06 -6.83
C GLU A 179 -1.21 7.59 -6.67
N GLN A 180 -2.24 8.30 -7.15
CA GLN A 180 -2.37 9.74 -6.96
C GLN A 180 -2.67 10.06 -5.48
N CYS A 181 -3.48 9.22 -4.83
CA CYS A 181 -3.71 9.32 -3.39
C CYS A 181 -2.41 9.21 -2.59
N ILE A 182 -1.54 8.27 -2.96
CA ILE A 182 -0.22 8.09 -2.33
C ILE A 182 0.66 9.34 -2.51
N VAL A 183 0.71 9.89 -3.72
CA VAL A 183 1.48 11.13 -4.01
C VAL A 183 0.97 12.29 -3.16
N ILE A 184 -0.35 12.49 -3.06
CA ILE A 184 -0.94 13.58 -2.26
C ILE A 184 -0.65 13.37 -0.77
N VAL A 185 -0.79 12.15 -0.26
CA VAL A 185 -0.45 11.85 1.14
C VAL A 185 1.01 12.16 1.44
N HIS A 186 1.92 11.76 0.55
CA HIS A 186 3.32 12.10 0.70
C HIS A 186 3.56 13.61 0.67
N TYR A 187 2.91 14.33 -0.23
CA TYR A 187 2.98 15.77 -0.30
C TYR A 187 2.51 16.43 1.01
N GLU A 188 1.37 16.02 1.57
CA GLU A 188 0.86 16.55 2.84
C GLU A 188 1.79 16.24 4.02
N LEU A 189 2.37 15.04 4.08
CA LEU A 189 3.31 14.64 5.14
C LEU A 189 4.71 15.23 4.99
N ASP A 190 5.10 15.65 3.79
CA ASP A 190 6.39 16.30 3.50
C ASP A 190 6.33 17.81 3.74
N LYS A 191 5.14 18.41 3.85
CA LYS A 191 5.00 19.82 4.20
C LYS A 191 5.70 20.09 5.53
N PRO A 192 6.49 21.17 5.64
CA PRO A 192 7.08 21.55 6.91
C PRO A 192 5.95 21.85 7.90
N THR A 193 5.98 21.19 9.06
CA THR A 193 5.22 21.64 10.23
C THR A 193 5.78 23.01 10.62
N TYR A 194 5.12 24.09 10.23
CA TYR A 194 5.38 25.39 10.81
C TYR A 194 4.96 25.31 12.28
N SER A 195 5.92 25.05 13.16
CA SER A 195 5.78 25.36 14.57
C SER A 195 5.62 26.87 14.66
N SER A 196 4.40 27.33 14.89
CA SER A 196 4.13 28.69 15.33
C SER A 196 4.67 28.86 16.77
N GLU A 197 5.99 28.83 16.90
CA GLU A 197 6.70 29.47 18.01
C GLU A 197 7.13 30.84 17.49
N ILE A 198 6.17 31.76 17.41
CA ILE A 198 6.49 33.19 17.43
C ILE A 198 6.38 33.56 18.91
N SER A 199 7.55 33.62 19.55
CA SER A 199 7.80 34.27 20.83
C SER A 199 7.42 35.75 20.78
#